data_AF-A0A517PRV5-F1
#
_entry.id   AF-A0A517PRV5-F1
#
_cell.length_a   1.000
_cell.length_b   1.000
_cell.length_c   1.000
_cell.angle_alpha   90.00
_cell.angle_beta   90.00
_cell.angle_gamma   90.00
#
_symmetry.space_group_name_H-M   'P 1'
#
loop_
_entity.id
_entity.type
_entity.pdbx_description
1 polymer ?
#
loop_
_entity_poly.entity_id
_entity_poly.type
_entity_poly.pdbx_seq_one_letter_code
_entity_poly.pdbx_strand_id
1 'polypeptide(L)'
;MNLTKERIITLLVVIANGILGATIGKFSDSRLWEATFAVLMSLPGMLVIWNKEALSVTGLTRGLRRDSPPSLLDLIGWFFLLVMPILYVYELSKV
;
A
#
# COMPACT_ATOMS: atom_id res chain seq x y z
N MET A 1 -5.20 14.14 14.76
CA MET A 1 -5.39 13.82 13.32
C MET A 1 -6.56 12.86 13.22
N ASN A 2 -7.70 13.29 12.67
CA ASN A 2 -8.88 12.43 12.60
C ASN A 2 -8.66 11.30 11.57
N LEU A 3 -9.08 10.08 11.93
CA LEU A 3 -9.12 8.94 11.03
C LEU A 3 -10.30 9.11 10.08
N THR A 4 -10.02 9.45 8.81
CA THR A 4 -11.03 9.45 7.76
C THR A 4 -11.41 8.01 7.42
N LYS A 5 -12.62 7.79 6.87
CA LYS A 5 -13.09 6.46 6.44
C LYS A 5 -12.06 5.76 5.54
N GLU A 6 -11.43 6.51 4.63
CA GLU A 6 -10.41 6.04 3.72
C GLU A 6 -9.15 5.51 4.45
N ARG A 7 -8.67 6.21 5.48
CA ARG A 7 -7.54 5.75 6.30
C ARG A 7 -7.88 4.47 7.09
N ILE A 8 -9.11 4.34 7.57
CA ILE A 8 -9.58 3.12 8.25
C ILE A 8 -9.58 1.94 7.27
N ILE A 9 -10.14 2.11 6.07
CA ILE A 9 -10.16 1.06 5.05
C ILE A 9 -8.73 0.68 4.66
N THR A 10 -7.84 1.67 4.51
CA THR A 10 -6.42 1.44 4.22
C THR A 10 -5.75 0.55 5.28
N LEU A 11 -5.98 0.83 6.56
CA LEU A 11 -5.44 0.01 7.66
C LEU A 11 -5.98 -1.43 7.61
N LEU A 12 -7.28 -1.60 7.35
CA LEU A 12 -7.88 -2.92 7.20
C LEU A 12 -7.27 -3.70 6.05
N VAL A 13 -6.96 -3.04 4.94
CA VAL A 13 -6.32 -3.67 3.77
C VAL A 13 -4.88 -4.10 4.09
N VAL A 14 -4.11 -3.27 4.82
CA VAL A 14 -2.76 -3.64 5.27
C VAL A 14 -2.81 -4.89 6.16
N ILE A 15 -3.77 -4.94 7.10
CA ILE A 15 -3.96 -6.12 7.98
C ILE A 15 -4.34 -7.35 7.14
N ALA A 16 -5.27 -7.20 6.20
CA ALA A 16 -5.68 -8.28 5.30
C ALA A 16 -4.50 -8.80 4.46
N ASN A 17 -3.64 -7.92 3.95
CA ASN A 17 -2.44 -8.32 3.21
C ASN A 17 -1.45 -9.10 4.10
N GLY A 18 -1.27 -8.69 5.36
CA GLY A 18 -0.46 -9.43 6.32
C GLY A 18 -1.00 -10.85 6.57
N ILE A 19 -2.32 -10.98 6.71
CA ILE A 19 -2.98 -12.29 6.86
C ILE A 19 -2.83 -13.14 5.58
N LEU A 20 -3.02 -12.54 4.40
CA LEU A 20 -2.84 -13.22 3.12
C LEU A 20 -1.40 -13.69 2.93
N GLY A 21 -0.41 -12.87 3.26
CA GLY A 21 1.00 -13.27 3.28
C GLY A 21 1.21 -14.48 4.20
N ALA A 22 0.77 -14.39 5.46
CA ALA A 22 0.93 -15.48 6.44
C ALA A 22 0.28 -16.82 6.03
N THR A 23 -0.76 -16.78 5.19
CA THR A 23 -1.60 -17.95 4.87
C THR A 23 -1.28 -18.55 3.51
N ILE A 24 -0.98 -17.73 2.51
CA ILE A 24 -0.79 -18.14 1.11
C ILE A 24 0.70 -18.10 0.73
N GLY A 25 1.49 -17.27 1.40
CA GLY A 25 2.90 -17.10 1.14
C GLY A 25 3.71 -18.38 1.35
N LYS A 26 4.69 -18.59 0.47
CA LYS A 26 5.54 -19.79 0.41
C LYS A 26 7.01 -19.50 0.16
N PHE A 27 7.44 -18.25 0.27
CA PHE A 27 8.82 -17.83 0.05
C PHE A 27 9.74 -18.12 1.24
N SER A 28 9.18 -18.26 2.45
CA SER A 28 9.89 -18.54 3.69
C SER A 28 9.17 -19.62 4.50
N ASP A 29 9.93 -20.47 5.19
CA ASP A 29 9.39 -21.44 6.17
C ASP A 29 8.70 -20.75 7.36
N SER A 30 8.99 -19.46 7.59
CA SER A 30 8.39 -18.68 8.66
C SER A 30 7.20 -17.87 8.17
N ARG A 31 6.00 -18.28 8.59
CA ARG A 31 4.75 -17.53 8.35
C ARG A 31 4.77 -16.10 8.89
N LEU A 32 5.56 -15.84 9.92
CA LEU A 32 5.74 -14.48 10.44
C LEU A 32 6.50 -13.60 9.46
N TRP A 33 7.55 -14.14 8.81
CA TRP A 33 8.30 -13.42 7.79
C TRP A 33 7.44 -13.09 6.59
N GLU A 34 6.59 -14.03 6.16
CA GLU A 34 5.60 -13.84 5.11
C GLU A 34 4.64 -12.68 5.42
N ALA A 35 4.07 -12.68 6.63
CA ALA A 35 3.16 -11.64 7.09
C ALA A 35 3.85 -10.27 7.14
N THR A 36 5.04 -10.21 7.73
CA THR A 36 5.82 -8.98 7.86
C THR A 36 6.15 -8.40 6.50
N PHE A 37 6.59 -9.22 5.55
CA PHE A 37 6.89 -8.76 4.20
C PHE A 37 5.65 -8.23 3.48
N ALA A 38 4.51 -8.92 3.55
CA ALA A 38 3.28 -8.47 2.92
C ALA A 38 2.80 -7.12 3.50
N VAL A 39 2.97 -6.91 4.80
CA VAL A 39 2.71 -5.62 5.46
C VAL A 39 3.68 -4.55 4.96
N LEU A 40 4.99 -4.83 4.93
CA LEU A 40 6.01 -3.88 4.46
C LEU A 40 5.74 -3.41 3.03
N MET A 41 5.35 -4.33 2.14
CA MET A 41 5.01 -4.00 0.75
C MET A 41 3.74 -3.16 0.62
N SER A 42 2.88 -3.15 1.64
CA SER A 42 1.65 -2.34 1.68
C SER A 42 1.88 -0.93 2.22
N LEU A 43 3.00 -0.69 2.93
CA LEU A 43 3.30 0.61 3.56
C LEU A 43 3.41 1.77 2.56
N PRO A 44 4.04 1.64 1.37
CA PRO A 44 4.10 2.73 0.41
C PRO A 44 2.72 3.23 -0.02
N GLY A 45 1.78 2.31 -0.28
CA GLY A 45 0.40 2.68 -0.64
C GLY A 45 -0.32 3.38 0.50
N MET A 46 -0.15 2.88 1.73
CA MET A 46 -0.70 3.54 2.93
C MET A 46 -0.15 4.95 3.10
N LEU A 47 1.15 5.17 2.91
CA LEU A 47 1.78 6.48 3.03
C LEU A 47 1.24 7.47 1.99
N VAL A 48 0.99 7.02 0.76
CA VAL A 48 0.40 7.87 -0.30
C VAL A 48 -1.00 8.32 0.10
N ILE A 49 -1.86 7.40 0.53
CA ILE A 49 -3.23 7.73 0.97
C ILE A 49 -3.21 8.65 2.18
N TRP A 50 -2.30 8.39 3.14
CA TRP A 50 -2.24 9.15 4.37
C TRP A 50 -1.78 10.60 4.17
N ASN A 51 -0.86 10.80 3.22
CA ASN A 51 -0.27 12.10 2.90
C ASN A 51 -0.84 12.70 1.62
N LYS A 52 -1.99 12.21 1.13
CA LYS A 52 -2.62 12.63 -0.13
C LYS A 52 -2.75 14.15 -0.24
N GLU A 53 -3.20 14.80 0.83
CA GLU A 53 -3.38 16.26 0.87
C GLU A 53 -2.05 16.99 0.64
N ALA A 54 -0.98 16.57 1.34
CA ALA A 54 0.35 17.15 1.16
C ALA A 54 0.91 16.88 -0.25
N LEU A 55 0.76 15.63 -0.73
CA LEU A 55 1.23 15.20 -2.05
C LEU A 55 0.47 15.88 -3.20
N SER A 56 -0.80 16.23 -3.01
CA SER A 56 -1.62 16.89 -4.03
C SER A 56 -1.16 18.31 -4.34
N VAL A 57 -0.54 18.97 -3.36
CA VAL A 57 -0.07 20.36 -3.46
C VAL A 57 1.39 20.45 -3.94
N THR A 58 2.16 19.37 -3.78
CA THR A 58 3.58 19.29 -4.19
C THR A 58 3.76 18.70 -5.60
N GLY A 59 2.80 18.93 -6.50
CA GLY A 59 2.63 18.20 -7.76
C GLY A 59 3.93 17.76 -8.46
N LEU A 60 3.90 16.52 -8.99
CA LEU A 60 4.97 15.69 -9.58
C LEU A 60 5.85 16.35 -10.69
N THR A 61 5.72 17.65 -10.91
CA THR A 61 6.47 18.48 -11.84
C THR A 61 7.28 19.53 -11.09
N ARG A 62 8.57 19.22 -10.84
CA ARG A 62 9.69 20.19 -10.78
C ARG A 62 9.35 21.57 -10.18
N GLY A 63 8.91 21.63 -8.92
CA GLY A 63 8.81 22.90 -8.18
C GLY A 63 7.68 23.85 -8.59
N LEU A 64 6.74 23.45 -9.45
CA LEU A 64 5.54 24.23 -9.75
C LEU A 64 4.35 23.70 -8.95
N ARG A 65 3.80 24.55 -8.09
CA ARG A 65 2.63 24.26 -7.26
C ARG A 65 1.40 24.15 -8.17
N ARG A 66 1.11 22.94 -8.63
CA ARG A 66 -0.08 22.62 -9.42
C ARG A 66 -0.82 21.50 -8.73
N ASP A 67 -2.12 21.69 -8.55
CA ASP A 67 -2.97 20.69 -7.90
C ASP A 67 -2.94 19.41 -8.72
N SER A 68 -2.35 18.37 -8.16
CA SER A 68 -2.47 17.02 -8.71
C SER A 68 -3.88 16.53 -8.39
N PRO A 69 -4.60 15.92 -9.35
CA PRO A 69 -5.93 15.41 -9.07
C PRO A 69 -5.86 14.43 -7.88
N PRO A 70 -6.64 14.65 -6.80
CA PRO A 70 -6.64 13.75 -5.65
C PRO A 70 -6.89 12.29 -6.05
N SER A 71 -7.67 12.08 -7.12
CA SER A 71 -7.97 10.77 -7.71
C SER A 71 -6.77 10.03 -8.26
N LEU A 72 -5.73 10.72 -8.76
CA LEU A 72 -4.51 10.09 -9.28
C LEU A 72 -3.65 9.54 -8.13
N LEU A 73 -3.57 10.31 -7.03
CA LEU A 73 -2.87 9.87 -5.82
C LEU A 73 -3.61 8.70 -5.15
N ASP A 74 -4.94 8.71 -5.17
CA ASP A 74 -5.74 7.57 -4.73
C ASP A 74 -5.43 6.33 -5.57
N LEU A 75 -5.43 6.45 -6.90
CA LEU A 75 -5.09 5.33 -7.79
C LEU A 75 -3.72 4.74 -7.48
N ILE A 76 -2.71 5.59 -7.30
CA ILE A 76 -1.34 5.16 -6.95
C ILE A 76 -1.33 4.46 -5.58
N GLY A 77 -1.94 5.08 -4.56
CA GLY A 77 -2.02 4.52 -3.23
C GLY A 77 -2.67 3.13 -3.22
N TRP A 78 -3.83 3.01 -3.85
CA TRP A 78 -4.57 1.76 -3.97
C TRP A 78 -3.84 0.70 -4.81
N PHE A 79 -3.13 1.11 -5.87
CA PHE A 79 -2.28 0.19 -6.64
C PHE A 79 -1.19 -0.44 -5.77
N PHE A 80 -0.48 0.36 -4.97
CA PHE A 80 0.54 -0.16 -4.05
C PHE A 80 -0.05 -0.96 -2.89
N LEU A 81 -1.30 -0.72 -2.49
CA LEU A 81 -1.99 -1.47 -1.44
C LEU A 81 -2.58 -2.80 -1.91
N LEU A 82 -3.08 -2.88 -3.15
CA LEU A 82 -3.84 -4.04 -3.61
C LEU A 82 -3.04 -4.87 -4.61
N VAL A 83 -2.36 -4.23 -5.56
CA VAL A 83 -1.75 -4.94 -6.68
C VAL A 83 -0.35 -5.43 -6.32
N MET A 84 0.49 -4.57 -5.75
CA MET A 84 1.88 -4.91 -5.44
C MET A 84 2.01 -6.07 -4.43
N PRO A 85 1.26 -6.12 -3.31
CA PRO A 85 1.37 -7.22 -2.36
C PRO A 85 0.88 -8.54 -2.95
N ILE A 86 -0.17 -8.53 -3.78
CA ILE A 86 -0.68 -9.73 -4.45
C ILE A 86 0.32 -10.24 -5.50
N LEU A 87 0.84 -9.35 -6.35
CA LEU A 87 1.87 -9.72 -7.34
C LEU A 87 3.12 -10.28 -6.66
N TYR A 88 3.52 -9.71 -5.53
CA TYR A 88 4.65 -10.17 -4.74
C TYR A 88 4.41 -11.58 -4.17
N VAL A 89 3.27 -11.78 -3.48
CA VAL A 89 2.89 -13.11 -2.96
C VAL A 89 2.83 -14.13 -4.09
N TYR A 90 2.27 -13.76 -5.24
CA TYR A 90 2.17 -14.63 -6.40
C TYR A 90 3.53 -15.00 -6.98
N GLU A 91 4.40 -14.03 -7.28
CA GLU A 91 5.70 -14.31 -7.89
C GLU A 91 6.66 -15.05 -6.96
N LEU A 92 6.69 -14.71 -5.67
CA LEU A 92 7.53 -15.42 -4.73
C LEU A 92 7.02 -16.82 -4.38
N SER A 93 5.74 -17.11 -4.60
CA SER A 93 5.19 -18.46 -4.42
C SER A 93 5.42 -19.37 -5.63
N LYS A 94 6.02 -18.86 -6.72
CA LYS A 94 6.42 -19.69 -7.88
C LYS A 94 7.79 -20.35 -7.73
N VAL A 95 8.47 -20.14 -6.60
CA VAL A 95 9.75 -20.79 -6.28
C VAL A 95 9.54 -22.28 -6.01
#